data_AF-A0A660MFA0-F1
#
_entry.id   AF-A0A660MFA0-F1
#
_cell.length_a   1.000
_cell.length_b   1.000
_cell.length_c   1.000
_cell.angle_alpha   90.00
_cell.angle_beta   90.00
_cell.angle_gamma   90.00
#
_symmetry.space_group_name_H-M   'P 1'
#
loop_
_entity.id
_entity.type
_entity.pdbx_description
1 polymer ?
#
loop_
_entity_poly.entity_id
_entity_poly.type
_entity_poly.pdbx_seq_one_letter_code
_entity_poly.pdbx_strand_id
1 'polypeptide(L)'
;DVNPTLEALLNPPEEINGRSVRKGRPRDVHAVRGQGKADYVPQERPLAPAEDELTAPGLVEELRDDAPEAAETAPAPKKAPSFAKIKPLPPSDAEAPGLVSLLDQPADAAPAPALLPTGKLREDAHYPLEMPATQAINPLRQLAALGQSVWYDNIQRSMLTSGELANLIADDDLRGITSNPAIFQKAFASDAYDAALCTWLDENPSGSARDAFYSLAIDDIRQACDLLLPVYEKTGGTDGMVSLEVSPDLAHDSGKTVAEALELYRRVGRENVMIKIPATLAGIKAIRELTVEGVNVNATLLFSPERYRQTLEAYIDGLKARVAAGQSIDLLRSVASFFVSRVDSKIDAQLTDEHAALRGRAAIANAQAAYSYYLERISHDDWADLAKKGAAVQRLLWASTGTKNPAYSDVRYVELLIGRDTVNTIPP
;
A
#
# COMPACT_ATOMS: atom_id res chain seq x y z
N ASP A 1 -20.66 30.74 8.33
CA ASP A 1 -21.53 30.37 7.19
C ASP A 1 -20.75 30.53 5.89
N VAL A 2 -20.00 29.56 5.40
CA VAL A 2 -20.48 28.30 4.79
C VAL A 2 -19.40 27.23 4.95
N ASN A 3 -19.72 26.12 5.62
CA ASN A 3 -18.95 24.88 5.53
C ASN A 3 -19.40 24.16 4.25
N PRO A 4 -18.58 24.06 3.19
CA PRO A 4 -18.97 23.26 2.04
C PRO A 4 -19.07 21.80 2.46
N THR A 5 -20.13 21.11 2.02
CA THR A 5 -20.32 19.69 2.29
C THR A 5 -19.18 18.88 1.65
N LEU A 6 -18.83 17.73 2.22
CA LEU A 6 -17.83 16.81 1.67
C LEU A 6 -18.12 16.49 0.19
N GLU A 7 -19.39 16.37 -0.17
CA GLU A 7 -19.85 16.13 -1.55
C GLU A 7 -19.50 17.29 -2.51
N ALA A 8 -19.46 18.53 -2.03
CA ALA A 8 -19.06 19.71 -2.81
C ALA A 8 -17.54 19.80 -3.01
N LEU A 9 -16.75 19.29 -2.05
CA LEU A 9 -15.28 19.18 -2.17
C LEU A 9 -14.87 18.07 -3.15
N LEU A 10 -15.65 16.98 -3.19
CA LEU A 10 -15.39 15.84 -4.08
C LEU A 10 -15.87 16.07 -5.52
N ASN A 11 -16.79 17.02 -5.75
CA ASN A 11 -17.32 17.36 -7.08
C ASN A 11 -17.33 18.89 -7.30
N PRO A 12 -16.16 19.52 -7.50
CA PRO A 12 -16.11 20.95 -7.77
C PRO A 12 -16.87 21.27 -9.07
N PRO A 13 -17.63 22.38 -9.12
CA PRO A 13 -18.34 22.77 -10.34
C PRO A 13 -17.34 23.11 -11.46
N GLU A 14 -17.59 22.59 -12.66
CA GLU A 14 -16.84 22.94 -13.87
C GLU A 14 -17.55 24.13 -14.57
N GLU A 15 -16.79 25.10 -15.08
CA GLU A 15 -17.33 26.12 -15.97
C GLU A 15 -17.25 25.66 -17.41
N ILE A 16 -18.40 25.58 -18.07
CA ILE A 16 -18.50 25.34 -19.51
C ILE A 16 -19.30 26.50 -20.11
N ASN A 17 -18.68 27.25 -21.02
CA ASN A 17 -19.27 28.42 -21.70
C ASN A 17 -19.89 29.46 -20.73
N GLY A 18 -19.17 29.79 -19.65
CA GLY A 18 -19.61 30.80 -18.67
C GLY A 18 -20.80 30.39 -17.81
N ARG A 19 -21.10 29.08 -17.72
CA ARG A 19 -22.12 28.53 -16.82
C ARG A 19 -21.51 27.43 -15.97
N SER A 20 -21.73 27.49 -14.66
CA SER A 20 -21.33 26.43 -13.73
C SER A 20 -22.23 25.21 -13.90
N VAL A 21 -21.64 24.06 -14.19
CA VAL A 21 -22.35 22.78 -14.34
C VAL A 21 -21.84 21.81 -13.27
N ARG A 22 -22.77 21.15 -12.57
CA ARG A 22 -22.44 20.06 -11.62
C ARG A 22 -22.75 18.71 -12.27
N LYS A 23 -21.81 17.75 -12.21
CA LYS A 23 -22.09 16.37 -12.62
C LYS A 23 -23.01 15.72 -11.58
N GLY A 24 -24.20 15.30 -12.01
CA GLY A 24 -25.23 14.68 -11.15
C GLY A 24 -25.53 13.22 -11.56
N ARG A 25 -25.83 12.42 -10.53
CA ARG A 25 -26.01 10.95 -10.41
C ARG A 25 -26.87 10.20 -11.46
N PRO A 26 -26.76 8.86 -11.53
CA PRO A 26 -27.55 7.98 -12.39
C PRO A 26 -29.04 8.03 -12.04
N ARG A 27 -29.92 8.05 -13.05
CA ARG A 27 -31.38 7.96 -12.86
C ARG A 27 -31.80 6.54 -12.49
N ASP A 28 -32.56 6.43 -11.41
CA ASP A 28 -33.30 5.23 -11.02
C ASP A 28 -34.22 4.75 -12.16
N VAL A 29 -34.07 3.50 -12.53
CA VAL A 29 -34.97 2.79 -13.45
C VAL A 29 -36.05 2.15 -12.59
N HIS A 30 -37.26 2.73 -12.55
CA HIS A 30 -38.54 2.00 -12.54
C HIS A 30 -39.76 2.95 -12.61
N ALA A 31 -40.76 2.53 -13.40
CA ALA A 31 -42.11 3.12 -13.67
C ALA A 31 -42.12 4.23 -14.75
N VAL A 32 -42.95 4.25 -15.81
CA VAL A 32 -44.32 3.75 -16.05
C VAL A 32 -44.54 3.46 -17.57
N ARG A 33 -45.43 2.49 -17.84
CA ARG A 33 -46.03 2.10 -19.14
C ARG A 33 -46.60 3.27 -19.97
N GLY A 34 -46.44 3.18 -21.29
CA GLY A 34 -47.27 3.91 -22.27
C GLY A 34 -47.21 3.23 -23.65
N GLN A 35 -48.35 2.71 -24.10
CA GLN A 35 -48.54 2.06 -25.41
C GLN A 35 -48.46 3.09 -26.55
N GLY A 36 -47.85 2.72 -27.66
CA GLY A 36 -47.93 3.45 -28.93
C GLY A 36 -47.17 2.73 -30.03
N LYS A 37 -47.90 1.98 -30.87
CA LYS A 37 -47.39 1.39 -32.12
C LYS A 37 -47.14 2.51 -33.13
N ALA A 38 -46.00 2.51 -33.79
CA ALA A 38 -45.83 3.14 -35.10
C ALA A 38 -44.74 2.42 -35.90
N ASP A 39 -45.04 2.21 -37.17
CA ASP A 39 -44.45 1.20 -38.05
C ASP A 39 -43.06 1.54 -38.59
N TYR A 40 -42.31 0.47 -38.87
CA TYR A 40 -41.01 0.43 -39.50
C TYR A 40 -41.09 0.80 -40.99
N VAL A 41 -40.29 1.79 -41.42
CA VAL A 41 -39.99 2.09 -42.83
C VAL A 41 -38.47 2.19 -42.98
N PRO A 42 -37.82 1.37 -43.82
CA PRO A 42 -36.38 1.45 -44.03
C PRO A 42 -36.05 2.58 -45.02
N GLN A 43 -35.10 3.45 -44.65
CA GLN A 43 -34.49 4.40 -45.59
C GLN A 43 -33.01 4.10 -45.80
N GLU A 44 -32.63 4.21 -47.06
CA GLU A 44 -31.37 3.81 -47.71
C GLU A 44 -30.15 4.61 -47.21
N ARG A 45 -28.99 3.94 -47.19
CA ARG A 45 -27.67 4.55 -46.91
C ARG A 45 -27.20 5.41 -48.09
N PRO A 46 -26.68 6.62 -47.87
CA PRO A 46 -25.86 7.31 -48.86
C PRO A 46 -24.38 6.90 -48.77
N LEU A 47 -23.78 6.83 -49.95
CA LEU A 47 -22.39 6.55 -50.29
C LEU A 47 -21.41 7.63 -49.79
N ALA A 48 -20.17 7.22 -49.57
CA ALA A 48 -19.02 8.08 -49.29
C ALA A 48 -18.57 8.88 -50.53
N PRO A 49 -17.95 10.06 -50.37
CA PRO A 49 -17.12 10.67 -51.40
C PRO A 49 -15.61 10.45 -51.16
N ALA A 50 -14.88 10.38 -52.27
CA ALA A 50 -13.44 10.20 -52.37
C ALA A 50 -12.66 11.54 -52.47
N GLU A 51 -11.43 11.47 -51.94
CA GLU A 51 -10.12 12.09 -52.23
C GLU A 51 -9.97 13.38 -53.09
N ASP A 52 -9.15 14.32 -52.59
CA ASP A 52 -7.97 14.94 -53.23
C ASP A 52 -7.23 15.84 -52.20
N GLU A 53 -6.01 15.47 -51.76
CA GLU A 53 -4.66 15.95 -52.17
C GLU A 53 -4.08 17.12 -51.35
N LEU A 54 -2.98 16.86 -50.61
CA LEU A 54 -1.84 17.78 -50.40
C LEU A 54 -0.64 17.07 -49.70
N THR A 55 0.28 16.59 -50.56
CA THR A 55 1.76 16.65 -50.51
C THR A 55 2.59 16.12 -49.30
N ALA A 56 3.49 15.18 -49.67
CA ALA A 56 4.49 14.32 -48.96
C ALA A 56 5.77 15.07 -48.42
N PRO A 57 6.95 14.45 -48.06
CA PRO A 57 7.39 13.02 -48.05
C PRO A 57 8.39 12.53 -46.95
N GLY A 58 8.57 11.19 -46.90
CA GLY A 58 9.86 10.47 -46.73
C GLY A 58 10.24 10.00 -45.31
N LEU A 59 10.80 8.81 -45.05
CA LEU A 59 11.30 7.71 -45.88
C LEU A 59 11.52 6.50 -44.95
N VAL A 60 11.03 5.32 -45.35
CA VAL A 60 11.47 4.00 -44.87
C VAL A 60 12.22 3.38 -46.03
N GLU A 61 13.44 2.91 -45.81
CA GLU A 61 14.13 2.02 -46.74
C GLU A 61 14.27 0.63 -46.12
N GLU A 62 14.03 -0.35 -46.98
CA GLU A 62 13.95 -1.79 -46.78
C GLU A 62 15.30 -2.40 -46.35
N LEU A 63 15.28 -3.63 -45.83
CA LEU A 63 16.17 -4.70 -46.30
C LEU A 63 15.66 -6.08 -45.83
N ARG A 64 15.63 -6.99 -46.79
CA ARG A 64 15.18 -8.39 -46.73
C ARG A 64 16.26 -9.32 -46.14
N ASP A 65 15.75 -10.43 -45.59
CA ASP A 65 16.26 -11.80 -45.46
C ASP A 65 17.77 -12.06 -45.63
N ASP A 66 18.36 -12.64 -44.58
CA ASP A 66 19.23 -13.82 -44.68
C ASP A 66 19.19 -14.61 -43.36
N ALA A 67 18.92 -15.92 -43.45
CA ALA A 67 19.08 -16.88 -42.36
C ALA A 67 20.54 -17.35 -42.29
N PRO A 68 21.03 -17.78 -41.11
CA PRO A 68 21.26 -19.22 -40.98
C PRO A 68 20.95 -19.84 -39.60
N GLU A 69 20.63 -21.13 -39.68
CA GLU A 69 20.78 -22.26 -38.76
C GLU A 69 20.79 -22.10 -37.22
N ALA A 70 19.85 -22.85 -36.63
CA ALA A 70 19.94 -23.71 -35.45
C ALA A 70 20.56 -23.15 -34.15
N ALA A 71 19.69 -22.75 -33.23
CA ALA A 71 19.94 -22.79 -31.79
C ALA A 71 18.69 -23.22 -31.03
N GLU A 72 18.91 -23.99 -29.98
CA GLU A 72 17.97 -24.85 -29.25
C GLU A 72 16.72 -24.13 -28.71
N THR A 73 15.59 -24.85 -28.75
CA THR A 73 14.33 -24.46 -28.15
C THR A 73 14.45 -24.36 -26.63
N ALA A 74 14.40 -23.13 -26.10
CA ALA A 74 14.24 -22.89 -24.67
C ALA A 74 12.89 -23.48 -24.17
N PRO A 75 12.84 -24.19 -23.04
CA PRO A 75 11.60 -24.75 -22.54
C PRO A 75 10.69 -23.65 -21.98
N ALA A 76 9.39 -23.81 -22.23
CA ALA A 76 8.32 -22.96 -21.70
C ALA A 76 8.37 -22.82 -20.17
N PRO A 77 7.95 -21.67 -19.60
CA PRO A 77 8.01 -21.45 -18.16
C PRO A 77 7.12 -22.45 -17.41
N LYS A 78 7.74 -23.17 -16.45
CA LYS A 78 7.04 -24.10 -15.57
C LYS A 78 6.10 -23.35 -14.64
N LYS A 79 4.87 -23.86 -14.48
CA LYS A 79 3.85 -23.37 -13.54
C LYS A 79 4.43 -23.19 -12.13
N ALA A 80 4.02 -22.10 -11.47
CA ALA A 80 4.31 -21.84 -10.06
C ALA A 80 3.89 -23.04 -9.18
N PRO A 81 4.66 -23.37 -8.14
CA PRO A 81 4.37 -24.52 -7.30
C PRO A 81 3.03 -24.35 -6.56
N SER A 82 2.32 -25.48 -6.42
CA SER A 82 1.05 -25.59 -5.68
C SER A 82 1.37 -25.79 -4.20
N PHE A 83 0.94 -24.86 -3.34
CA PHE A 83 1.21 -24.88 -1.90
C PHE A 83 -0.10 -24.97 -1.10
N ALA A 84 -0.71 -26.15 -1.14
CA ALA A 84 -1.88 -26.47 -0.34
C ALA A 84 -1.44 -27.00 1.02
N LYS A 85 -1.37 -26.15 2.07
CA LYS A 85 -1.31 -26.59 3.47
C LYS A 85 -1.49 -25.50 4.53
N ILE A 86 -2.39 -24.54 4.36
CA ILE A 86 -2.72 -23.60 5.45
C ILE A 86 -4.24 -23.40 5.52
N LYS A 87 -4.80 -23.58 6.72
CA LYS A 87 -6.24 -23.40 6.99
C LYS A 87 -6.50 -21.90 7.27
N PRO A 88 -7.46 -21.25 6.60
CA PRO A 88 -7.84 -19.88 6.91
C PRO A 88 -8.38 -19.75 8.34
N LEU A 89 -8.09 -18.64 9.02
CA LEU A 89 -8.77 -18.30 10.28
C LEU A 89 -10.21 -17.85 10.01
N PRO A 90 -11.16 -18.16 10.90
CA PRO A 90 -12.53 -17.69 10.79
C PRO A 90 -12.61 -16.17 11.01
N PRO A 91 -13.60 -15.48 10.41
CA PRO A 91 -13.85 -14.07 10.69
C PRO A 91 -14.22 -13.87 12.17
N SER A 92 -13.69 -12.82 12.79
CA SER A 92 -14.02 -12.41 14.15
C SER A 92 -15.37 -11.67 14.18
N ASP A 93 -16.32 -12.21 14.95
CA ASP A 93 -17.71 -11.72 15.13
C ASP A 93 -17.86 -10.65 16.22
N ALA A 94 -16.78 -9.99 16.65
CA ALA A 94 -16.85 -8.93 17.66
C ALA A 94 -17.20 -7.57 17.02
N GLU A 95 -18.29 -6.94 17.48
CA GLU A 95 -18.52 -5.50 17.28
C GLU A 95 -17.37 -4.72 17.93
N ALA A 96 -16.60 -3.99 17.13
CA ALA A 96 -15.39 -3.29 17.53
C ALA A 96 -15.49 -1.79 17.21
N PRO A 97 -14.90 -0.92 18.04
CA PRO A 97 -14.91 0.52 17.82
C PRO A 97 -14.16 0.86 16.52
N GLY A 98 -14.74 1.74 15.69
CA GLY A 98 -14.04 2.30 14.52
C GLY A 98 -12.78 3.05 14.94
N LEU A 99 -11.92 3.42 13.98
CA LEU A 99 -10.82 4.36 14.22
C LEU A 99 -11.37 5.53 15.03
N VAL A 100 -10.76 5.76 16.18
CA VAL A 100 -11.12 6.77 17.17
C VAL A 100 -11.67 8.05 16.49
N SER A 101 -13.00 8.20 16.53
CA SER A 101 -13.75 9.10 15.64
C SER A 101 -13.66 10.55 16.08
N LEU A 102 -12.78 11.34 15.46
CA LEU A 102 -12.88 12.80 15.46
C LEU A 102 -14.16 13.17 14.70
N LEU A 103 -15.24 13.52 15.40
CA LEU A 103 -16.26 14.52 15.00
C LEU A 103 -17.49 14.39 15.91
N ASP A 104 -17.64 15.33 16.84
CA ASP A 104 -18.87 16.09 17.12
C ASP A 104 -18.68 16.89 18.42
N GLN A 105 -18.01 18.05 18.32
CA GLN A 105 -18.22 19.13 19.29
C GLN A 105 -18.30 20.49 18.58
N PRO A 106 -19.24 21.37 18.98
CA PRO A 106 -19.36 22.71 18.44
C PRO A 106 -18.09 23.53 18.75
N ALA A 107 -17.70 24.37 17.78
CA ALA A 107 -16.43 25.10 17.74
C ALA A 107 -16.21 26.14 18.87
N ASP A 108 -17.20 26.36 19.75
CA ASP A 108 -17.19 27.46 20.71
C ASP A 108 -16.81 27.08 22.16
N ALA A 109 -16.29 25.87 22.41
CA ALA A 109 -16.04 25.39 23.77
C ALA A 109 -14.63 24.85 24.09
N ALA A 110 -13.61 25.04 23.23
CA ALA A 110 -12.26 24.56 23.52
C ALA A 110 -11.36 25.67 24.08
N PRO A 111 -10.90 25.60 25.34
CA PRO A 111 -9.76 26.41 25.78
C PRO A 111 -8.50 25.99 25.01
N ALA A 112 -7.56 26.91 24.80
CA ALA A 112 -6.26 26.64 24.18
C ALA A 112 -5.57 25.45 24.84
N PRO A 113 -4.88 24.56 24.10
CA PRO A 113 -4.24 23.39 24.67
C PRO A 113 -3.20 23.82 25.70
N ALA A 114 -3.42 23.43 26.95
CA ALA A 114 -2.47 23.66 28.02
C ALA A 114 -1.20 22.82 27.77
N LEU A 115 -0.09 23.16 28.40
CA LEU A 115 1.11 22.32 28.38
C LEU A 115 0.99 21.28 29.52
N LEU A 116 1.41 20.03 29.25
CA LEU A 116 1.67 19.04 30.29
C LEU A 116 2.82 19.55 31.19
N PRO A 117 2.95 19.05 32.44
CA PRO A 117 4.10 19.35 33.31
C PRO A 117 5.46 19.03 32.66
N THR A 118 5.45 18.19 31.63
CA THR A 118 6.62 17.79 30.81
C THR A 118 6.91 18.73 29.64
N GLY A 119 6.13 19.81 29.45
CA GLY A 119 6.29 20.75 28.33
C GLY A 119 5.75 20.24 26.98
N LYS A 120 5.07 19.09 26.94
CA LYS A 120 4.35 18.57 25.77
C LYS A 120 2.94 19.17 25.69
N LEU A 121 2.36 19.29 24.51
CA LEU A 121 0.97 19.74 24.35
C LEU A 121 0.02 18.78 25.10
N ARG A 122 -0.85 19.33 25.95
CA ARG A 122 -1.87 18.60 26.70
C ARG A 122 -3.09 18.45 25.79
N GLU A 123 -3.36 17.21 25.38
CA GLU A 123 -4.44 16.86 24.47
C GLU A 123 -5.46 15.90 25.12
N ASP A 124 -5.67 16.01 26.44
CA ASP A 124 -6.64 15.21 27.20
C ASP A 124 -8.12 15.51 26.91
N ALA A 125 -8.44 16.13 25.76
CA ALA A 125 -9.81 16.30 25.31
C ALA A 125 -10.24 15.13 24.42
N HIS A 126 -10.76 14.10 25.09
CA HIS A 126 -11.42 12.90 24.56
C HIS A 126 -10.47 11.86 23.99
N TYR A 127 -10.37 10.71 24.63
CA TYR A 127 -10.16 9.33 24.13
C TYR A 127 -9.42 8.50 25.19
N PRO A 128 -10.06 8.21 26.33
CA PRO A 128 -9.54 7.17 27.21
C PRO A 128 -9.79 5.82 26.52
N LEU A 129 -8.76 5.24 25.92
CA LEU A 129 -8.68 3.79 25.90
C LEU A 129 -8.52 3.38 27.37
N GLU A 130 -9.63 3.07 28.04
CA GLU A 130 -9.58 2.44 29.36
C GLU A 130 -8.98 1.05 29.18
N MET A 131 -7.66 0.96 29.25
CA MET A 131 -6.96 -0.30 29.41
C MET A 131 -7.03 -0.68 30.89
N PRO A 132 -7.71 -1.79 31.26
CA PRO A 132 -7.75 -2.23 32.64
C PRO A 132 -6.30 -2.46 33.12
N ALA A 133 -5.93 -1.78 34.21
CA ALA A 133 -4.62 -1.92 34.83
C ALA A 133 -4.47 -3.34 35.41
N THR A 134 -3.96 -4.26 34.60
CA THR A 134 -3.54 -5.59 35.03
C THR A 134 -2.10 -5.83 34.57
N GLN A 135 -1.23 -6.10 35.56
CA GLN A 135 0.19 -6.51 35.45
C GLN A 135 0.92 -6.15 34.13
N ALA A 136 1.58 -4.98 34.06
CA ALA A 136 2.63 -4.60 33.09
C ALA A 136 2.70 -5.44 31.78
N ILE A 137 1.59 -5.53 31.05
CA ILE A 137 1.55 -6.23 29.77
C ILE A 137 2.18 -5.28 28.75
N ASN A 138 3.22 -5.74 28.05
CA ASN A 138 3.86 -5.01 26.96
C ASN A 138 2.80 -4.37 26.04
N PRO A 139 2.75 -3.02 25.93
CA PRO A 139 1.72 -2.32 25.15
C PRO A 139 1.64 -2.78 23.69
N LEU A 140 2.76 -3.14 23.07
CA LEU A 140 2.79 -3.58 21.67
C LEU A 140 1.98 -4.87 21.47
N ARG A 141 2.05 -5.80 22.43
CA ARG A 141 1.31 -7.07 22.38
C ARG A 141 -0.21 -6.89 22.48
N GLN A 142 -0.66 -5.74 22.98
CA GLN A 142 -2.09 -5.43 23.10
C GLN A 142 -2.68 -5.01 21.75
N LEU A 143 -1.87 -4.45 20.84
CA LEU A 143 -2.32 -3.95 19.54
C LEU A 143 -2.92 -5.05 18.66
N ALA A 144 -2.39 -6.27 18.75
CA ALA A 144 -2.91 -7.41 18.02
C ALA A 144 -4.37 -7.74 18.38
N ALA A 145 -4.75 -7.60 19.66
CA ALA A 145 -6.13 -7.79 20.10
C ALA A 145 -7.07 -6.70 19.57
N LEU A 146 -6.53 -5.53 19.24
CA LEU A 146 -7.23 -4.42 18.60
C LEU A 146 -7.20 -4.51 17.05
N GLY A 147 -6.61 -5.58 16.51
CA GLY A 147 -6.54 -5.83 15.07
C GLY A 147 -5.45 -5.06 14.32
N GLN A 148 -4.50 -4.46 15.03
CA GLN A 148 -3.33 -3.80 14.45
C GLN A 148 -2.06 -4.63 14.62
N SER A 149 -1.32 -4.85 13.54
CA SER A 149 -0.02 -5.56 13.58
C SER A 149 1.14 -4.57 13.69
N VAL A 150 2.15 -4.91 14.50
CA VAL A 150 3.37 -4.11 14.66
C VAL A 150 4.46 -4.64 13.73
N TRP A 151 4.95 -3.77 12.85
CA TRP A 151 6.09 -4.05 11.97
C TRP A 151 7.26 -3.13 12.33
N TYR A 152 8.47 -3.57 12.01
CA TYR A 152 9.70 -2.83 12.29
C TYR A 152 10.18 -2.11 11.02
N ASP A 153 10.35 -0.80 11.09
CA ASP A 153 10.77 0.04 9.95
C ASP A 153 12.30 0.19 9.87
N ASN A 154 13.00 -0.93 9.97
CA ASN A 154 14.45 -0.99 9.87
C ASN A 154 14.90 -2.43 9.56
N ILE A 155 16.09 -2.57 8.99
CA ILE A 155 16.78 -3.85 8.86
C ILE A 155 18.28 -3.60 8.89
N GLN A 156 19.00 -4.37 9.70
CA GLN A 156 20.46 -4.36 9.78
C GLN A 156 20.97 -5.80 9.93
N ARG A 157 22.12 -6.12 9.34
CA ARG A 157 22.66 -7.48 9.43
C ARG A 157 22.95 -7.92 10.88
N SER A 158 23.41 -7.00 11.72
CA SER A 158 23.69 -7.25 13.14
C SER A 158 22.45 -7.71 13.91
N MET A 159 21.27 -7.10 13.69
CA MET A 159 20.04 -7.51 14.39
C MET A 159 19.55 -8.90 13.97
N LEU A 160 19.90 -9.35 12.76
CA LEU A 160 19.56 -10.69 12.26
C LEU A 160 20.45 -11.77 12.88
N THR A 161 21.74 -11.48 13.07
CA THR A 161 22.74 -12.46 13.52
C THR A 161 22.93 -12.49 15.03
N SER A 162 22.66 -11.38 15.73
CA SER A 162 22.82 -11.27 17.19
C SER A 162 21.68 -11.88 18.01
N GLY A 163 20.55 -12.20 17.38
CA GLY A 163 19.32 -12.64 18.05
C GLY A 163 18.37 -11.51 18.45
N GLU A 164 18.74 -10.25 18.23
CA GLU A 164 17.88 -9.08 18.50
C GLU A 164 16.50 -9.21 17.83
N LEU A 165 16.45 -9.52 16.52
CA LEU A 165 15.18 -9.68 15.82
C LEU A 165 14.33 -10.83 16.42
N ALA A 166 14.97 -11.93 16.81
CA ALA A 166 14.25 -13.04 17.43
C ALA A 166 13.62 -12.62 18.77
N ASN A 167 14.31 -11.78 19.55
CA ASN A 167 13.78 -11.23 20.80
C ASN A 167 12.61 -10.28 20.53
N LEU A 168 12.71 -9.38 19.55
CA LEU A 168 11.60 -8.48 19.16
C LEU A 168 10.34 -9.28 18.76
N ILE A 169 10.52 -10.39 18.04
CA ILE A 169 9.39 -11.28 17.68
C ILE A 169 8.77 -11.91 18.93
N ALA A 170 9.59 -12.44 19.85
CA ALA A 170 9.10 -13.16 21.02
C ALA A 170 8.47 -12.24 22.07
N ASP A 171 9.15 -11.14 22.38
CA ASP A 171 8.87 -10.27 23.53
C ASP A 171 7.91 -9.14 23.17
N ASP A 172 8.04 -8.57 21.96
CA ASP A 172 7.23 -7.44 21.48
C ASP A 172 6.09 -7.83 20.54
N ASP A 173 5.94 -9.13 20.24
CA ASP A 173 4.99 -9.64 19.24
C ASP A 173 5.20 -8.96 17.87
N LEU A 174 6.47 -8.74 17.47
CA LEU A 174 6.80 -8.17 16.18
C LEU A 174 6.35 -9.09 15.04
N ARG A 175 5.63 -8.52 14.06
CA ARG A 175 4.87 -9.26 13.04
C ARG A 175 5.31 -9.04 11.60
N GLY A 176 6.35 -8.25 11.36
CA GLY A 176 6.86 -8.00 10.02
C GLY A 176 7.94 -6.93 10.00
N ILE A 177 8.56 -6.77 8.83
CA ILE A 177 9.66 -5.82 8.62
C ILE A 177 9.45 -5.07 7.32
N THR A 178 9.72 -3.76 7.33
CA THR A 178 9.88 -2.96 6.13
C THR A 178 11.32 -2.51 5.94
N SER A 179 11.84 -2.71 4.73
CA SER A 179 13.06 -2.04 4.26
C SER A 179 12.71 -0.94 3.25
N ASN A 180 13.72 -0.12 2.92
CA ASN A 180 13.71 0.83 1.82
C ASN A 180 15.18 1.19 1.49
N PRO A 181 15.45 1.85 0.34
CA PRO A 181 16.83 2.19 -0.03
C PRO A 181 17.59 3.02 1.01
N ALA A 182 16.92 3.92 1.73
CA ALA A 182 17.57 4.74 2.76
C ALA A 182 17.91 3.93 4.03
N ILE A 183 17.12 2.90 4.36
CA ILE A 183 17.43 1.95 5.45
C ILE A 183 18.69 1.17 5.08
N PHE A 184 18.75 0.58 3.89
CA PHE A 184 19.93 -0.17 3.46
C PHE A 184 21.18 0.70 3.32
N GLN A 185 21.04 1.93 2.81
CA GLN A 185 22.16 2.87 2.74
C GLN A 185 22.78 3.11 4.12
N LYS A 186 21.97 3.23 5.18
CA LYS A 186 22.46 3.37 6.56
C LYS A 186 23.06 2.07 7.08
N ALA A 187 22.41 0.92 6.82
CA ALA A 187 22.90 -0.38 7.26
C ALA A 187 24.28 -0.69 6.65
N PHE A 188 24.44 -0.48 5.34
CA PHE A 188 25.68 -0.76 4.60
C PHE A 188 26.82 0.20 4.95
N ALA A 189 26.57 1.26 5.70
CA ALA A 189 27.62 2.12 6.24
C ALA A 189 28.32 1.51 7.48
N SER A 190 27.83 0.38 8.00
CA SER A 190 28.48 -0.38 9.07
C SER A 190 29.47 -1.41 8.52
N ASP A 191 30.39 -1.85 9.37
CA ASP A 191 31.40 -2.89 9.10
C ASP A 191 30.80 -4.32 8.98
N ALA A 192 29.54 -4.51 9.38
CA ALA A 192 28.85 -5.80 9.31
C ALA A 192 28.73 -6.38 7.89
N TYR A 193 28.95 -5.56 6.85
CA TYR A 193 28.83 -5.95 5.45
C TYR A 193 30.16 -6.18 4.75
N ASP A 194 31.29 -5.79 5.34
CA ASP A 194 32.61 -5.77 4.70
C ASP A 194 33.00 -7.14 4.15
N ALA A 195 32.90 -8.19 4.98
CA ALA A 195 33.27 -9.54 4.56
C ALA A 195 32.43 -10.04 3.37
N ALA A 196 31.12 -9.83 3.42
CA ALA A 196 30.23 -10.26 2.34
C ALA A 196 30.43 -9.45 1.05
N LEU A 197 30.72 -8.15 1.18
CA LEU A 197 31.04 -7.30 0.03
C LEU A 197 32.35 -7.74 -0.61
N CYS A 198 33.40 -8.02 0.16
CA CYS A 198 34.66 -8.55 -0.35
C CYS A 198 34.45 -9.87 -1.10
N THR A 199 33.75 -10.84 -0.49
CA THR A 199 33.42 -12.11 -1.15
C THR A 199 32.66 -11.88 -2.45
N TRP A 200 31.66 -11.00 -2.45
CA TRP A 200 30.89 -10.70 -3.65
C TRP A 200 31.75 -10.09 -4.76
N LEU A 201 32.66 -9.18 -4.43
CA LEU A 201 33.58 -8.54 -5.39
C LEU A 201 34.57 -9.54 -6.00
N ASP A 202 35.08 -10.48 -5.20
CA ASP A 202 35.98 -11.53 -5.67
C ASP A 202 35.26 -12.48 -6.65
N GLU A 203 34.00 -12.82 -6.36
CA GLU A 203 33.17 -13.68 -7.21
C GLU A 203 32.62 -12.96 -8.45
N ASN A 204 32.45 -11.63 -8.38
CA ASN A 204 31.82 -10.81 -9.43
C ASN A 204 32.72 -9.64 -9.85
N PRO A 205 33.90 -9.90 -10.46
CA PRO A 205 34.88 -8.86 -10.79
C PRO A 205 34.38 -7.82 -11.81
N SER A 206 33.26 -8.09 -12.50
CA SER A 206 32.61 -7.16 -13.43
C SER A 206 31.19 -6.76 -13.00
N GLY A 207 30.81 -7.08 -11.76
CA GLY A 207 29.48 -6.78 -11.24
C GLY A 207 29.28 -5.28 -10.98
N SER A 208 28.04 -4.81 -11.11
CA SER A 208 27.71 -3.41 -10.85
C SER A 208 27.42 -3.15 -9.37
N ALA A 209 27.47 -1.88 -8.94
CA ALA A 209 27.06 -1.48 -7.59
C ALA A 209 25.60 -1.86 -7.27
N ARG A 210 24.73 -1.88 -8.29
CA ARG A 210 23.33 -2.32 -8.16
C ARG A 210 23.25 -3.81 -7.87
N ASP A 211 24.08 -4.62 -8.55
CA ASP A 211 24.11 -6.06 -8.34
C ASP A 211 24.63 -6.40 -6.95
N ALA A 212 25.67 -5.70 -6.49
CA ALA A 212 26.20 -5.81 -5.14
C ALA A 212 25.13 -5.46 -4.10
N PHE A 213 24.46 -4.32 -4.28
CA PHE A 213 23.37 -3.87 -3.41
C PHE A 213 22.29 -4.94 -3.27
N TYR A 214 21.75 -5.44 -4.39
CA TYR A 214 20.69 -6.43 -4.34
C TYR A 214 21.17 -7.78 -3.81
N SER A 215 22.41 -8.19 -4.08
CA SER A 215 22.95 -9.41 -3.48
C SER A 215 22.93 -9.34 -1.96
N LEU A 216 23.52 -8.27 -1.40
CA LEU A 216 23.60 -8.09 0.05
C LEU A 216 22.22 -7.90 0.70
N ALA A 217 21.35 -7.10 0.06
CA ALA A 217 20.01 -6.85 0.56
C ALA A 217 19.14 -8.11 0.52
N ILE A 218 19.21 -8.92 -0.54
CA ILE A 218 18.44 -10.16 -0.66
C ILE A 218 18.85 -11.17 0.41
N ASP A 219 20.13 -11.26 0.76
CA ASP A 219 20.60 -12.15 1.82
C ASP A 219 20.05 -11.77 3.20
N ASP A 220 19.98 -10.47 3.50
CA ASP A 220 19.37 -9.97 4.73
C ASP A 220 17.84 -10.22 4.72
N ILE A 221 17.18 -9.97 3.60
CA ILE A 221 15.73 -10.19 3.45
C ILE A 221 15.38 -11.68 3.59
N ARG A 222 16.18 -12.59 3.03
CA ARG A 222 15.99 -14.04 3.19
C ARG A 222 16.10 -14.46 4.65
N GLN A 223 17.12 -14.00 5.35
CA GLN A 223 17.30 -14.29 6.78
C GLN A 223 16.14 -13.74 7.62
N ALA A 224 15.70 -12.51 7.34
CA ALA A 224 14.54 -11.92 8.00
C ALA A 224 13.25 -12.73 7.72
N CYS A 225 13.04 -13.16 6.47
CA CYS A 225 11.93 -14.04 6.10
C CYS A 225 11.98 -15.36 6.88
N ASP A 226 13.16 -15.97 7.00
CA ASP A 226 13.34 -17.24 7.71
C ASP A 226 13.05 -17.09 9.23
N LEU A 227 13.47 -15.97 9.84
CA LEU A 227 13.16 -15.67 11.24
C LEU A 227 11.68 -15.37 11.50
N LEU A 228 10.98 -14.77 10.53
CA LEU A 228 9.55 -14.45 10.61
C LEU A 228 8.63 -15.57 10.11
N LEU A 229 9.18 -16.65 9.54
CA LEU A 229 8.39 -17.78 9.03
C LEU A 229 7.44 -18.39 10.09
N PRO A 230 7.83 -18.58 11.36
CA PRO A 230 6.90 -19.07 12.38
C PRO A 230 5.69 -18.14 12.61
N VAL A 231 5.87 -16.82 12.47
CA VAL A 231 4.78 -15.84 12.55
C VAL A 231 3.89 -15.95 11.32
N TYR A 232 4.48 -16.09 10.13
CA TYR A 232 3.76 -16.29 8.88
C TYR A 232 2.86 -17.53 8.95
N GLU A 233 3.41 -18.68 9.33
CA GLU A 233 2.66 -19.93 9.46
C GLU A 233 1.54 -19.83 10.50
N LYS A 234 1.85 -19.29 11.69
CA LYS A 234 0.89 -19.13 12.79
C LYS A 234 -0.30 -18.23 12.43
N THR A 235 -0.09 -17.24 11.58
CA THR A 235 -1.11 -16.26 11.18
C THR A 235 -1.77 -16.57 9.83
N GLY A 236 -1.54 -17.77 9.29
CA GLY A 236 -2.07 -18.16 8.00
C GLY A 236 -1.59 -17.27 6.85
N GLY A 237 -0.35 -16.79 6.97
CA GLY A 237 0.29 -15.85 6.06
C GLY A 237 -0.21 -14.41 6.15
N THR A 238 -1.03 -14.05 7.14
CA THR A 238 -1.49 -12.67 7.30
C THR A 238 -0.33 -11.75 7.67
N ASP A 239 0.49 -12.17 8.63
CA ASP A 239 1.68 -11.49 9.12
C ASP A 239 2.94 -12.31 8.83
N GLY A 240 4.07 -11.97 9.45
CA GLY A 240 5.37 -12.60 9.23
C GLY A 240 6.03 -12.14 7.93
N MET A 241 5.65 -10.98 7.39
CA MET A 241 6.04 -10.51 6.07
C MET A 241 7.27 -9.61 6.10
N VAL A 242 8.09 -9.66 5.06
CA VAL A 242 9.30 -8.81 4.92
C VAL A 242 9.28 -8.10 3.57
N SER A 243 9.38 -6.77 3.58
CA SER A 243 9.34 -5.98 2.34
C SER A 243 10.72 -5.65 1.77
N LEU A 244 10.92 -5.87 0.48
CA LEU A 244 12.06 -5.42 -0.33
C LEU A 244 11.58 -4.51 -1.46
N GLU A 245 12.18 -3.32 -1.61
CA GLU A 245 11.76 -2.33 -2.60
C GLU A 245 12.47 -2.50 -3.94
N VAL A 246 11.74 -2.27 -5.03
CA VAL A 246 12.31 -2.13 -6.39
C VAL A 246 13.17 -0.87 -6.49
N SER A 247 13.90 -0.71 -7.59
CA SER A 247 14.70 0.48 -7.84
C SER A 247 13.80 1.72 -7.99
N PRO A 248 14.09 2.81 -7.26
CA PRO A 248 13.35 4.07 -7.41
C PRO A 248 13.37 4.65 -8.82
N ASP A 249 14.40 4.35 -9.63
CA ASP A 249 14.53 4.85 -11.01
C ASP A 249 13.42 4.31 -11.93
N LEU A 250 12.75 3.22 -11.53
CA LEU A 250 11.68 2.60 -12.30
C LEU A 250 10.29 3.11 -11.90
N ALA A 251 10.17 4.01 -10.93
CA ALA A 251 8.90 4.43 -10.35
C ALA A 251 7.87 4.97 -11.35
N HIS A 252 8.30 5.37 -12.56
CA HIS A 252 7.43 5.88 -13.62
C HIS A 252 7.33 4.95 -14.85
N ASP A 253 7.89 3.74 -14.79
CA ASP A 253 7.87 2.73 -15.85
C ASP A 253 7.26 1.43 -15.32
N SER A 254 5.99 1.20 -15.68
CA SER A 254 5.23 0.01 -15.20
C SER A 254 5.86 -1.29 -15.69
N GLY A 255 6.34 -1.35 -16.93
CA GLY A 255 6.86 -2.59 -17.51
C GLY A 255 8.15 -3.01 -16.83
N LYS A 256 9.08 -2.06 -16.67
CA LYS A 256 10.35 -2.32 -15.96
C LYS A 256 10.13 -2.61 -14.47
N THR A 257 9.19 -1.93 -13.83
CA THR A 257 8.82 -2.19 -12.44
C THR A 257 8.33 -3.63 -12.25
N VAL A 258 7.43 -4.11 -13.12
CA VAL A 258 6.93 -5.49 -13.07
C VAL A 258 8.08 -6.48 -13.30
N ALA A 259 8.92 -6.24 -14.30
CA ALA A 259 10.05 -7.11 -14.61
C ALA A 259 11.03 -7.26 -13.42
N GLU A 260 11.44 -6.14 -12.82
CA GLU A 260 12.33 -6.16 -11.65
C GLU A 260 11.64 -6.80 -10.44
N ALA A 261 10.37 -6.47 -10.17
CA ALA A 261 9.64 -7.06 -9.05
C ALA A 261 9.55 -8.59 -9.15
N LEU A 262 9.27 -9.13 -10.34
CA LEU A 262 9.25 -10.57 -10.59
C LEU A 262 10.64 -11.20 -10.48
N GLU A 263 11.70 -10.48 -10.86
CA GLU A 263 13.07 -10.92 -10.65
C GLU A 263 13.41 -10.99 -9.16
N LEU A 264 13.18 -9.92 -8.40
CA LEU A 264 13.45 -9.85 -6.97
C LEU A 264 12.64 -10.90 -6.20
N TYR A 265 11.36 -11.08 -6.52
CA TYR A 265 10.52 -12.09 -5.90
C TYR A 265 11.09 -13.50 -6.09
N ARG A 266 11.52 -13.83 -7.32
CA ARG A 266 12.17 -15.13 -7.63
C ARG A 266 13.52 -15.28 -6.93
N ARG A 267 14.34 -14.21 -6.92
CA ARG A 267 15.65 -14.24 -6.28
C ARG A 267 15.53 -14.41 -4.78
N VAL A 268 14.61 -13.72 -4.10
CA VAL A 268 14.40 -13.91 -2.65
C VAL A 268 13.93 -15.34 -2.38
N GLY A 269 12.91 -15.82 -3.11
CA GLY A 269 12.47 -17.21 -3.04
C GLY A 269 11.94 -17.61 -1.65
N ARG A 270 11.11 -16.74 -1.05
CA ARG A 270 10.41 -16.96 0.23
C ARG A 270 8.96 -16.54 0.09
N GLU A 271 8.03 -17.31 0.67
CA GLU A 271 6.59 -17.07 0.53
C GLU A 271 6.12 -15.79 1.25
N ASN A 272 6.84 -15.40 2.29
CA ASN A 272 6.56 -14.24 3.12
C ASN A 272 7.32 -12.98 2.70
N VAL A 273 7.92 -12.94 1.51
CA VAL A 273 8.46 -11.69 0.94
C VAL A 273 7.32 -10.87 0.32
N MET A 274 7.38 -9.56 0.53
CA MET A 274 6.62 -8.56 -0.23
C MET A 274 7.55 -7.74 -1.09
N ILE A 275 7.16 -7.50 -2.34
CA ILE A 275 7.84 -6.51 -3.17
C ILE A 275 7.18 -5.16 -2.97
N LYS A 276 7.98 -4.17 -2.60
CA LYS A 276 7.54 -2.82 -2.30
C LYS A 276 7.59 -1.97 -3.56
N ILE A 277 6.46 -1.40 -3.94
CA ILE A 277 6.26 -0.67 -5.19
C ILE A 277 5.73 0.74 -4.88
N PRO A 278 6.42 1.82 -5.30
CA PRO A 278 5.89 3.17 -5.20
C PRO A 278 4.54 3.31 -5.91
N ALA A 279 3.51 3.79 -5.22
CA ALA A 279 2.16 3.97 -5.74
C ALA A 279 2.05 5.25 -6.60
N THR A 280 2.90 5.37 -7.62
CA THR A 280 2.71 6.36 -8.69
C THR A 280 1.61 5.87 -9.65
N LEU A 281 1.24 6.67 -10.65
CA LEU A 281 0.32 6.21 -11.71
C LEU A 281 0.85 4.99 -12.47
N ALA A 282 2.16 4.91 -12.71
CA ALA A 282 2.78 3.74 -13.34
C ALA A 282 2.86 2.56 -12.36
N GLY A 283 3.20 2.84 -11.10
CA GLY A 283 3.26 1.83 -10.05
C GLY A 283 1.92 1.17 -9.77
N ILE A 284 0.80 1.89 -9.82
CA ILE A 284 -0.55 1.32 -9.67
C ILE A 284 -0.83 0.28 -10.77
N LYS A 285 -0.43 0.56 -12.02
CA LYS A 285 -0.53 -0.42 -13.11
C LYS A 285 0.32 -1.67 -12.80
N ALA A 286 1.55 -1.47 -12.32
CA ALA A 286 2.42 -2.58 -11.92
C ALA A 286 1.85 -3.40 -10.75
N ILE A 287 1.24 -2.75 -9.75
CA ILE A 287 0.61 -3.41 -8.59
C ILE A 287 -0.53 -4.33 -9.05
N ARG A 288 -1.37 -3.89 -9.99
CA ARG A 288 -2.40 -4.74 -10.59
C ARG A 288 -1.78 -5.97 -11.24
N GLU A 289 -0.81 -5.80 -12.14
CA GLU A 289 -0.17 -6.93 -12.84
C GLU A 289 0.53 -7.89 -11.88
N LEU A 290 1.26 -7.38 -10.89
CA LEU A 290 1.92 -8.22 -9.88
C LEU A 290 0.90 -9.00 -9.04
N THR A 291 -0.27 -8.42 -8.77
CA THR A 291 -1.37 -9.14 -8.12
C THR A 291 -1.91 -10.25 -9.03
N VAL A 292 -2.03 -10.01 -10.34
CA VAL A 292 -2.38 -11.07 -11.31
C VAL A 292 -1.35 -12.18 -11.31
N GLU A 293 -0.05 -11.86 -11.24
CA GLU A 293 1.03 -12.85 -11.17
C GLU A 293 1.08 -13.61 -9.84
N GLY A 294 0.43 -13.11 -8.79
CA GLY A 294 0.40 -13.74 -7.47
C GLY A 294 1.57 -13.36 -6.57
N VAL A 295 2.12 -12.17 -6.76
CA VAL A 295 3.19 -11.59 -5.94
C VAL A 295 2.57 -10.83 -4.77
N ASN A 296 3.14 -10.98 -3.57
CA ASN A 296 2.74 -10.15 -2.43
C ASN A 296 3.32 -8.73 -2.58
N VAL A 297 2.49 -7.71 -2.42
CA VAL A 297 2.88 -6.33 -2.75
C VAL A 297 2.69 -5.39 -1.58
N ASN A 298 3.73 -4.62 -1.27
CA ASN A 298 3.66 -3.45 -0.39
C ASN A 298 3.59 -2.17 -1.25
N ALA A 299 2.41 -1.59 -1.42
CA ALA A 299 2.26 -0.33 -2.14
C ALA A 299 2.73 0.83 -1.25
N THR A 300 3.78 1.55 -1.64
CA THR A 300 4.41 2.60 -0.81
C THR A 300 4.25 4.02 -1.34
N LEU A 301 4.63 5.00 -0.54
CA LEU A 301 4.58 6.43 -0.84
C LEU A 301 3.15 6.93 -1.12
N LEU A 302 2.17 6.39 -0.39
CA LEU A 302 0.81 6.88 -0.39
C LEU A 302 0.68 8.06 0.58
N PHE A 303 0.21 9.20 0.07
CA PHE A 303 0.04 10.44 0.85
C PHE A 303 -1.38 10.99 0.84
N SER A 304 -2.24 10.51 -0.07
CA SER A 304 -3.61 11.01 -0.22
C SER A 304 -4.61 9.86 -0.24
N PRO A 305 -5.84 10.07 0.27
CA PRO A 305 -6.89 9.05 0.23
C PRO A 305 -7.21 8.70 -1.23
N GLU A 306 -7.19 9.68 -2.13
CA GLU A 306 -7.41 9.47 -3.55
C GLU A 306 -6.40 8.50 -4.17
N ARG A 307 -5.11 8.64 -3.84
CA ARG A 307 -4.10 7.70 -4.33
C ARG A 307 -4.28 6.31 -3.72
N TYR A 308 -4.70 6.24 -2.46
CA TYR A 308 -5.06 4.97 -1.83
C TYR A 308 -6.24 4.30 -2.55
N ARG A 309 -7.31 5.04 -2.91
CA ARG A 309 -8.45 4.48 -3.65
C ARG A 309 -8.01 3.78 -4.94
N GLN A 310 -7.22 4.48 -5.74
CA GLN A 310 -6.71 3.96 -7.01
C GLN A 310 -5.84 2.71 -6.82
N THR A 311 -5.09 2.65 -5.71
CA THR A 311 -4.23 1.51 -5.36
C THR A 311 -5.05 0.30 -4.90
N LEU A 312 -6.07 0.52 -4.06
CA LEU A 312 -6.96 -0.54 -3.59
C LEU A 312 -7.78 -1.13 -4.75
N GLU A 313 -8.33 -0.29 -5.63
CA GLU A 313 -9.07 -0.79 -6.79
C GLU A 313 -8.17 -1.58 -7.74
N ALA A 314 -6.93 -1.15 -7.97
CA ALA A 314 -5.97 -1.91 -8.78
C ALA A 314 -5.64 -3.29 -8.19
N TYR A 315 -5.54 -3.38 -6.86
CA TYR A 315 -5.40 -4.67 -6.17
C TYR A 315 -6.63 -5.56 -6.36
N ILE A 316 -7.83 -5.02 -6.13
CA ILE A 316 -9.10 -5.76 -6.30
C ILE A 316 -9.27 -6.22 -7.75
N ASP A 317 -8.97 -5.38 -8.73
CA ASP A 317 -9.02 -5.73 -10.14
C ASP A 317 -8.01 -6.82 -10.51
N GLY A 318 -6.82 -6.80 -9.92
CA GLY A 318 -5.82 -7.86 -10.05
C GLY A 318 -6.34 -9.20 -9.49
N LEU A 319 -6.97 -9.19 -8.31
CA LEU A 319 -7.60 -10.37 -7.73
C LEU A 319 -8.71 -10.92 -8.62
N LYS A 320 -9.59 -10.07 -9.14
CA LYS A 320 -10.67 -10.46 -10.05
C LYS A 320 -10.12 -11.12 -11.31
N ALA A 321 -9.11 -10.53 -11.93
CA ALA A 321 -8.47 -11.07 -13.13
C ALA A 321 -7.81 -12.43 -12.87
N ARG A 322 -7.11 -12.59 -11.74
CA ARG A 322 -6.50 -13.85 -11.33
C ARG A 322 -7.54 -14.96 -11.08
N VAL A 323 -8.63 -14.63 -10.39
CA VAL A 323 -9.76 -15.56 -10.18
C VAL A 323 -10.42 -15.95 -11.50
N ALA A 324 -10.62 -15.00 -12.41
CA ALA A 324 -11.19 -15.27 -13.73
C ALA A 324 -10.31 -16.21 -14.56
N ALA A 325 -8.99 -16.19 -14.35
CA ALA A 325 -8.04 -17.12 -14.93
C ALA A 325 -7.96 -18.49 -14.21
N GLY A 326 -8.78 -18.72 -13.17
CA GLY A 326 -8.81 -19.96 -12.40
C GLY A 326 -7.59 -20.15 -11.48
N GLN A 327 -6.86 -19.08 -11.17
CA GLN A 327 -5.69 -19.11 -10.29
C GLN A 327 -6.10 -18.80 -8.83
N SER A 328 -5.42 -19.42 -7.85
CA SER A 328 -5.69 -19.20 -6.42
C SER A 328 -5.22 -17.82 -5.95
N ILE A 329 -5.93 -17.28 -4.96
CA ILE A 329 -5.65 -16.02 -4.27
C ILE A 329 -5.42 -16.20 -2.76
N ASP A 330 -5.41 -17.43 -2.24
CA ASP A 330 -5.49 -17.72 -0.79
C ASP A 330 -4.33 -17.15 0.05
N LEU A 331 -3.13 -17.10 -0.53
CA LEU A 331 -1.90 -16.63 0.14
C LEU A 331 -1.41 -15.29 -0.41
N LEU A 332 -2.19 -14.63 -1.27
CA LEU A 332 -1.84 -13.34 -1.80
C LEU A 332 -2.08 -12.27 -0.73
N ARG A 333 -1.03 -11.54 -0.38
CA ARG A 333 -1.06 -10.47 0.63
C ARG A 333 -0.66 -9.15 0.02
N SER A 334 -1.33 -8.10 0.45
CA SER A 334 -0.93 -6.74 0.10
C SER A 334 -1.11 -5.80 1.28
N VAL A 335 -0.22 -4.81 1.37
CA VAL A 335 -0.35 -3.68 2.30
C VAL A 335 -0.22 -2.37 1.52
N ALA A 336 -0.91 -1.34 2.00
CA ALA A 336 -0.86 0.02 1.48
C ALA A 336 -0.17 0.94 2.49
N SER A 337 1.13 1.15 2.33
CA SER A 337 1.96 2.01 3.19
C SER A 337 1.61 3.49 3.01
N PHE A 338 0.71 3.96 3.89
CA PHE A 338 0.17 5.31 3.96
C PHE A 338 0.96 6.17 4.94
N PHE A 339 1.60 7.23 4.43
CA PHE A 339 2.57 8.04 5.17
C PHE A 339 1.87 9.07 6.07
N VAL A 340 2.25 9.09 7.35
CA VAL A 340 1.61 9.91 8.38
C VAL A 340 2.43 11.17 8.68
N SER A 341 3.55 11.08 9.40
CA SER A 341 4.22 12.26 10.00
C SER A 341 4.67 13.33 8.99
N ARG A 342 4.93 12.92 7.74
CA ARG A 342 5.37 13.84 6.66
C ARG A 342 4.28 14.84 6.27
N VAL A 343 3.01 14.47 6.45
CA VAL A 343 1.85 15.32 6.15
C VAL A 343 1.78 16.46 7.16
N ASP A 344 1.81 16.17 8.46
CA ASP A 344 1.83 17.20 9.51
C ASP A 344 3.05 18.10 9.36
N SER A 345 4.24 17.53 9.11
CA SER A 345 5.46 18.33 8.91
C SER A 345 5.33 19.37 7.79
N LYS A 346 4.53 19.08 6.75
CA LYS A 346 4.30 19.99 5.62
C LYS A 346 3.14 20.95 5.85
N ILE A 347 2.07 20.50 6.49
CA ILE A 347 0.87 21.31 6.74
C ILE A 347 1.11 22.28 7.91
N ASP A 348 1.69 21.80 9.01
CA ASP A 348 1.97 22.63 10.19
C ASP A 348 2.87 23.81 9.86
N ALA A 349 3.84 23.61 8.96
CA ALA A 349 4.74 24.67 8.48
C ALA A 349 4.04 25.77 7.66
N GLN A 350 2.83 25.50 7.15
CA GLN A 350 2.02 26.46 6.40
C GLN A 350 0.96 27.15 7.29
N LEU A 351 0.73 26.66 8.50
CA LEU A 351 -0.26 27.21 9.42
C LEU A 351 0.31 28.43 10.17
N THR A 352 -0.33 29.58 9.99
CA THR A 352 -0.10 30.79 10.78
C THR A 352 -0.55 30.58 12.23
N ASP A 353 -0.16 31.48 13.13
CA ASP A 353 -0.52 31.37 14.55
C ASP A 353 -2.03 31.50 14.80
N GLU A 354 -2.76 32.16 13.90
CA GLU A 354 -4.23 32.18 13.90
C GLU A 354 -4.84 30.78 13.79
N HIS A 355 -4.13 29.83 13.17
CA HIS A 355 -4.57 28.46 12.96
C HIS A 355 -3.72 27.45 13.75
N ALA A 356 -3.01 27.90 14.79
CA ALA A 356 -2.13 27.04 15.58
C ALA A 356 -2.85 25.81 16.19
N ALA A 357 -4.15 25.93 16.47
CA ALA A 357 -4.97 24.83 16.98
C ALA A 357 -5.13 23.64 16.01
N LEU A 358 -4.86 23.84 14.72
CA LEU A 358 -4.93 22.78 13.69
C LEU A 358 -3.64 22.00 13.52
N ARG A 359 -2.53 22.46 14.12
CA ARG A 359 -1.23 21.79 14.01
C ARG A 359 -1.30 20.36 14.56
N GLY A 360 -0.70 19.41 13.86
CA GLY A 360 -0.64 18.00 14.28
C GLY A 360 -1.96 17.22 14.16
N ARG A 361 -2.95 17.76 13.42
CA ARG A 361 -4.25 17.09 13.18
C ARG A 361 -4.39 16.51 11.77
N ALA A 362 -3.69 17.08 10.79
CA ALA A 362 -3.96 16.80 9.38
C ALA A 362 -3.55 15.39 8.96
N ALA A 363 -2.42 14.88 9.44
CA ALA A 363 -1.95 13.53 9.11
C ALA A 363 -2.91 12.44 9.61
N ILE A 364 -3.44 12.59 10.83
CA ILE A 364 -4.38 11.64 11.43
C ILE A 364 -5.71 11.68 10.68
N ALA A 365 -6.26 12.87 10.44
CA ALA A 365 -7.50 13.02 9.66
C ALA A 365 -7.35 12.45 8.24
N ASN A 366 -6.18 12.64 7.61
CA ASN A 366 -5.86 12.08 6.30
C ASN A 366 -5.83 10.54 6.30
N ALA A 367 -5.20 9.93 7.31
CA ALA A 367 -5.17 8.48 7.50
C ALA A 367 -6.57 7.90 7.79
N GLN A 368 -7.36 8.58 8.64
CA GLN A 368 -8.74 8.19 8.94
C GLN A 368 -9.64 8.25 7.69
N ALA A 369 -9.47 9.24 6.81
CA ALA A 369 -10.19 9.30 5.54
C ALA A 369 -9.84 8.12 4.62
N ALA A 370 -8.58 7.69 4.59
CA ALA A 370 -8.18 6.49 3.84
C ALA A 370 -8.82 5.21 4.44
N TYR A 371 -8.83 5.07 5.77
CA TYR A 371 -9.45 3.94 6.44
C TYR A 371 -10.98 3.91 6.29
N SER A 372 -11.64 5.06 6.31
CA SER A 372 -13.08 5.15 6.03
C SER A 372 -13.41 4.58 4.65
N TYR A 373 -12.61 4.90 3.63
CA TYR A 373 -12.79 4.34 2.30
C TYR A 373 -12.49 2.83 2.25
N TYR A 374 -11.50 2.36 2.99
CA TYR A 374 -11.26 0.92 3.15
C TYR A 374 -12.52 0.20 3.66
N LEU A 375 -13.11 0.69 4.76
CA LEU A 375 -14.30 0.09 5.37
C LEU A 375 -15.50 0.08 4.41
N GLU A 376 -15.74 1.20 3.72
CA GLU A 376 -16.77 1.29 2.67
C GLU A 376 -16.50 0.26 1.57
N ARG A 377 -15.26 0.19 1.08
CA ARG A 377 -14.94 -0.62 -0.09
C ARG A 377 -15.08 -2.12 0.16
N ILE A 378 -14.75 -2.58 1.37
CA ILE A 378 -14.91 -3.99 1.75
C ILE A 378 -16.36 -4.37 2.08
N SER A 379 -17.28 -3.41 2.20
CA SER A 379 -18.70 -3.71 2.38
C SER A 379 -19.43 -3.94 1.05
N HIS A 380 -18.77 -3.77 -0.10
CA HIS A 380 -19.37 -3.98 -1.41
C HIS A 380 -19.51 -5.48 -1.74
N ASP A 381 -20.57 -5.83 -2.47
CA ASP A 381 -20.88 -7.22 -2.85
C ASP A 381 -19.75 -7.89 -3.65
N ASP A 382 -19.09 -7.14 -4.54
CA ASP A 382 -18.00 -7.65 -5.37
C ASP A 382 -16.75 -8.02 -4.54
N TRP A 383 -16.53 -7.33 -3.42
CA TRP A 383 -15.53 -7.72 -2.43
C TRP A 383 -15.96 -8.96 -1.67
N ALA A 384 -17.21 -9.02 -1.19
CA ALA A 384 -17.73 -10.17 -0.47
C ALA A 384 -17.60 -11.47 -1.29
N ASP A 385 -17.77 -11.40 -2.61
CA ASP A 385 -17.58 -12.53 -3.51
C ASP A 385 -16.11 -12.95 -3.69
N LEU A 386 -15.17 -12.00 -3.65
CA LEU A 386 -13.73 -12.32 -3.61
C LEU A 386 -13.33 -12.92 -2.26
N ALA A 387 -13.84 -12.38 -1.16
CA ALA A 387 -13.57 -12.88 0.19
C ALA A 387 -14.00 -14.34 0.36
N LYS A 388 -15.18 -14.73 -0.17
CA LYS A 388 -15.64 -16.14 -0.22
C LYS A 388 -14.68 -17.06 -0.98
N LYS A 389 -13.87 -16.52 -1.88
CA LYS A 389 -12.86 -17.23 -2.68
C LYS A 389 -11.45 -17.17 -2.07
N GLY A 390 -11.32 -16.69 -0.84
CA GLY A 390 -10.05 -16.64 -0.10
C GLY A 390 -9.27 -15.33 -0.25
N ALA A 391 -9.87 -14.25 -0.77
CA ALA A 391 -9.19 -12.96 -0.83
C ALA A 391 -8.89 -12.41 0.59
N ALA A 392 -7.65 -11.98 0.80
CA ALA A 392 -7.27 -11.18 1.95
C ALA A 392 -7.39 -9.69 1.63
N VAL A 393 -7.80 -8.87 2.59
CA VAL A 393 -7.82 -7.40 2.42
C VAL A 393 -6.42 -6.85 2.16
N GLN A 394 -6.32 -5.80 1.33
CA GLN A 394 -5.11 -4.96 1.33
C GLN A 394 -5.14 -4.08 2.58
N ARG A 395 -4.38 -4.47 3.60
CA ARG A 395 -4.36 -3.75 4.88
C ARG A 395 -3.71 -2.38 4.71
N LEU A 396 -4.27 -1.35 5.33
CA LEU A 396 -3.57 -0.07 5.46
C LEU A 396 -2.39 -0.25 6.41
N LEU A 397 -1.22 0.22 5.98
CA LEU A 397 0.00 0.22 6.77
C LEU A 397 0.38 1.67 7.07
N TRP A 398 0.33 2.08 8.33
CA TRP A 398 0.74 3.41 8.75
C TRP A 398 2.26 3.49 8.73
N ALA A 399 2.79 4.28 7.79
CA ALA A 399 4.23 4.45 7.58
C ALA A 399 4.69 5.84 8.02
N SER A 400 5.98 5.96 8.33
CA SER A 400 6.56 7.22 8.86
C SER A 400 5.78 7.69 10.09
N THR A 401 5.60 6.81 11.07
CA THR A 401 4.84 7.07 12.32
C THR A 401 5.71 7.57 13.47
N GLY A 402 7.02 7.73 13.26
CA GLY A 402 7.89 8.44 14.20
C GLY A 402 7.64 9.95 14.14
N THR A 403 7.19 10.53 15.25
CA THR A 403 6.94 11.97 15.43
C THR A 403 8.14 12.84 15.06
N LYS A 404 7.89 13.95 14.34
CA LYS A 404 8.94 14.89 13.90
C LYS A 404 8.98 16.19 14.70
N ASN A 405 7.88 16.53 15.37
CA ASN A 405 7.78 17.70 16.24
C ASN A 405 7.96 17.26 17.70
N PRO A 406 8.99 17.74 18.41
CA PRO A 406 9.25 17.35 19.80
C PRO A 406 8.14 17.77 20.78
N ALA A 407 7.24 18.68 20.38
CA ALA A 407 6.08 19.08 21.19
C ALA A 407 4.98 18.01 21.23
N TYR A 408 4.96 17.07 20.29
CA TYR A 408 3.99 15.98 20.23
C TYR A 408 4.50 14.74 20.99
N SER A 409 3.58 13.87 21.40
CA SER A 409 3.94 12.54 21.90
C SER A 409 4.71 11.77 20.82
N ASP A 410 5.75 11.04 21.22
CA ASP A 410 6.56 10.18 20.34
C ASP A 410 5.77 8.97 19.82
N VAL A 411 4.78 8.50 20.59
CA VAL A 411 3.86 7.41 20.22
C VAL A 411 2.53 7.88 19.62
N ARG A 412 2.36 9.19 19.39
CA ARG A 412 1.10 9.81 18.92
C ARG A 412 0.43 9.07 17.77
N TYR A 413 1.20 8.85 16.69
CA TYR A 413 0.66 8.25 15.47
C TYR A 413 0.45 6.74 15.59
N VAL A 414 1.01 6.10 16.61
CA VAL A 414 0.71 4.71 16.93
C VAL A 414 -0.64 4.66 17.63
N GLU A 415 -0.80 5.37 18.74
CA GLU A 415 -2.01 5.35 19.57
C GLU A 415 -3.27 5.81 18.81
N LEU A 416 -3.16 6.91 18.05
CA LEU A 416 -4.33 7.52 17.40
C LEU A 416 -4.73 6.85 16.07
N LEU A 417 -3.96 5.87 15.59
CA LEU A 417 -4.23 5.15 14.34
C LEU A 417 -4.43 3.64 14.56
N ILE A 418 -4.70 3.21 15.79
CA ILE A 418 -5.07 1.82 16.08
C ILE A 418 -6.41 1.51 15.41
N GLY A 419 -6.46 0.47 14.58
CA GLY A 419 -7.67 0.02 13.90
C GLY A 419 -7.57 -1.42 13.43
N ARG A 420 -8.72 -2.06 13.25
CA ARG A 420 -8.82 -3.43 12.74
C ARG A 420 -8.22 -3.53 11.33
N ASP A 421 -7.59 -4.67 11.05
CA ASP A 421 -7.02 -4.98 9.74
C ASP A 421 -6.00 -3.92 9.27
N THR A 422 -5.25 -3.36 10.22
CA THR A 422 -4.17 -2.39 9.94
C THR A 422 -2.81 -2.92 10.37
N VAL A 423 -1.77 -2.28 9.84
CA VAL A 423 -0.38 -2.47 10.23
C VAL A 423 0.18 -1.10 10.61
N ASN A 424 1.07 -1.04 11.60
CA ASN A 424 1.90 0.14 11.84
C ASN A 424 3.36 -0.28 11.71
N THR A 425 4.12 0.37 10.83
CA THR A 425 5.57 0.14 10.74
C THR A 425 6.29 1.23 11.53
N ILE A 426 6.90 0.83 12.64
CA ILE A 426 7.42 1.72 13.67
C ILE A 426 8.96 1.74 13.56
N PRO A 427 9.60 2.91 13.54
CA PRO A 427 11.05 3.00 13.60
C PRO A 427 11.60 2.50 14.95
N PRO A 428 12.92 2.23 15.04
CA PRO A 428 13.59 1.80 16.27
C PRO A 428 13.41 2.75 17.45
#